data_AF-A0A3L7TNZ2-F1
#
_entry.id   AF-A0A3L7TNZ2-F1
#
_cell.length_a   1.000
_cell.length_b   1.000
_cell.length_c   1.000
_cell.angle_alpha   90.00
_cell.angle_beta   90.00
_cell.angle_gamma   90.00
#
_symmetry.space_group_name_H-M   'P 1'
#
loop_
_entity.id
_entity.type
_entity.pdbx_description
1 polymer ?
#
loop_
_entity_poly.entity_id
_entity_poly.type
_entity_poly.pdbx_seq_one_letter_code
_entity_poly.pdbx_strand_id
1 'polypeptide(L)'
;MSATIRVNGEYFPLREVSKDHFAGLVKLVTQKITWDEAIPQVFAQAAGLIASEKGTEDLLYHAALRALAELGARSVTVDASQKLCTIVEENPTPTANGDASAIGFSAIESGVAYIAATVNAFRRTIRVNEEEIRLTRQSREIGQKITGLVTQVRQVNEPVLIAAGRVLGSMMKAGKTFDDPELHMTLVMLSDLGVRLVRVDVEKGILGFGPLDEGNAVAAACMQGLNAEQIGEVRKRVGEWNEKMRQMSTQSNQPQRAMIPSLMGVRRRR
;
A
#
# COMPACT_ATOMS: atom_id res chain seq x y z
N MET A 1 -18.86 -21.04 -6.73
CA MET A 1 -18.34 -21.58 -8.01
C MET A 1 -16.87 -21.83 -7.83
N SER A 2 -16.35 -22.98 -8.26
CA SER A 2 -14.90 -23.21 -8.31
C SER A 2 -14.29 -22.25 -9.35
N ALA A 3 -13.28 -21.49 -8.95
CA ALA A 3 -12.61 -20.57 -9.86
C ALA A 3 -11.73 -21.36 -10.85
N THR A 4 -11.64 -20.90 -12.09
CA THR A 4 -10.82 -21.55 -13.13
C THR A 4 -9.94 -20.53 -13.84
N ILE A 5 -8.81 -20.99 -14.35
CA ILE A 5 -7.89 -20.24 -15.22
C ILE A 5 -7.36 -21.19 -16.29
N ARG A 6 -7.07 -20.69 -17.50
CA ARG A 6 -6.42 -21.53 -18.52
C ARG A 6 -4.93 -21.65 -18.24
N VAL A 7 -4.42 -22.88 -18.16
CA VAL A 7 -3.00 -23.19 -18.01
C VAL A 7 -2.59 -24.10 -19.15
N ASN A 8 -1.60 -23.70 -19.95
CA ASN A 8 -1.12 -24.47 -21.10
C ASN A 8 -2.25 -24.85 -22.10
N GLY A 9 -3.24 -23.98 -22.25
CA GLY A 9 -4.38 -24.17 -23.14
C GLY A 9 -5.58 -24.92 -22.55
N GLU A 10 -5.46 -25.49 -21.35
CA GLU A 10 -6.51 -26.27 -20.70
C GLU A 10 -7.11 -25.53 -19.50
N TYR A 11 -8.40 -25.77 -19.20
CA TYR A 11 -9.04 -25.21 -18.01
C TYR A 11 -8.51 -25.90 -16.75
N PHE A 12 -7.84 -25.13 -15.91
CA PHE A 12 -7.28 -25.59 -14.65
C PHE A 12 -8.19 -25.18 -13.49
N PRO A 13 -8.78 -26.14 -12.75
CA PRO A 13 -9.61 -25.83 -11.58
C PRO A 13 -8.73 -25.36 -10.42
N LEU A 14 -9.08 -24.22 -9.84
CA LEU A 14 -8.40 -23.69 -8.67
C LEU A 14 -8.99 -24.30 -7.40
N ARG A 15 -8.12 -24.93 -6.61
CA ARG A 15 -8.47 -25.41 -5.28
C ARG A 15 -8.77 -24.23 -4.34
N GLU A 16 -9.57 -24.53 -3.32
CA GLU A 16 -9.74 -23.60 -2.22
C GLU A 16 -8.41 -23.44 -1.48
N VAL A 17 -8.00 -22.20 -1.29
CA VAL A 17 -6.73 -21.82 -0.66
C VAL A 17 -7.03 -20.93 0.53
N SER A 18 -6.34 -21.17 1.65
CA SER A 18 -6.55 -20.37 2.85
C SER A 18 -5.84 -19.02 2.77
N LYS A 19 -6.26 -18.09 3.63
CA LYS A 19 -5.63 -16.78 3.82
C LYS A 19 -4.11 -16.86 4.05
N ASP A 20 -3.65 -17.86 4.78
CA ASP A 20 -2.22 -18.06 5.07
C ASP A 20 -1.40 -18.37 3.82
N HIS A 21 -1.98 -19.04 2.83
CA HIS A 21 -1.32 -19.29 1.55
C HIS A 21 -1.14 -17.99 0.76
N PHE A 22 -2.13 -17.10 0.76
CA PHE A 22 -1.99 -15.78 0.15
C PHE A 22 -0.96 -14.91 0.89
N ALA A 23 -0.96 -14.93 2.23
CA ALA A 23 0.05 -14.23 3.00
C ALA A 23 1.47 -14.75 2.71
N GLY A 24 1.63 -16.08 2.60
CA GLY A 24 2.88 -16.73 2.22
C GLY A 24 3.34 -16.35 0.80
N LEU A 25 2.41 -16.32 -0.16
CA LEU A 25 2.67 -15.90 -1.53
C LEU A 25 3.11 -14.44 -1.58
N VAL A 26 2.38 -13.54 -0.92
CA VAL A 26 2.70 -12.11 -0.87
C VAL A 26 4.06 -11.87 -0.25
N LYS A 27 4.43 -12.59 0.81
CA LYS A 27 5.78 -12.52 1.38
C LYS A 27 6.87 -12.90 0.37
N LEU A 28 6.61 -13.87 -0.51
CA LEU A 28 7.55 -14.31 -1.55
C LEU A 28 7.66 -13.28 -2.70
N VAL A 29 6.55 -12.69 -3.14
CA VAL A 29 6.58 -11.74 -4.28
C VAL A 29 7.06 -10.35 -3.86
N THR A 30 6.70 -9.87 -2.67
CA THR A 30 7.00 -8.48 -2.26
C THR A 30 8.49 -8.17 -2.18
N GLN A 31 9.33 -9.18 -1.95
CA GLN A 31 10.80 -9.05 -1.96
C GLN A 31 11.37 -8.84 -3.36
N LYS A 32 10.60 -9.17 -4.42
CA LYS A 32 11.01 -9.12 -5.82
C LYS A 32 10.39 -7.96 -6.59
N ILE A 33 9.39 -7.27 -6.02
CA ILE A 33 8.71 -6.16 -6.71
C ILE A 33 9.65 -4.97 -6.83
N THR A 34 9.97 -4.61 -8.07
CA THR A 34 10.60 -3.34 -8.45
C THR A 34 9.54 -2.37 -8.99
N TRP A 35 9.91 -1.14 -9.30
CA TRP A 35 9.00 -0.20 -9.96
C TRP A 35 8.80 -0.48 -11.44
N ASP A 36 9.80 -1.07 -12.10
CA ASP A 36 9.84 -1.20 -13.56
C ASP A 36 9.09 -2.43 -14.08
N GLU A 37 8.92 -3.45 -13.24
CA GLU A 37 8.23 -4.68 -13.63
C GLU A 37 6.71 -4.59 -13.39
N ALA A 38 5.90 -5.16 -14.27
CA ALA A 38 4.46 -5.28 -14.00
C ALA A 38 4.21 -6.26 -12.84
N ILE A 39 3.38 -5.88 -11.86
CA ILE A 39 3.10 -6.76 -10.69
C ILE A 39 2.54 -8.13 -11.11
N PRO A 40 1.61 -8.23 -12.08
CA PRO A 40 1.17 -9.54 -12.58
C PRO A 40 2.33 -10.43 -13.04
N GLN A 41 3.36 -9.85 -13.66
CA GLN A 41 4.54 -10.59 -14.10
C GLN A 41 5.36 -11.12 -12.93
N VAL A 42 5.51 -10.35 -11.83
CA VAL A 42 6.19 -10.83 -10.61
C VAL A 42 5.44 -12.03 -10.00
N PHE A 43 4.10 -11.99 -9.99
CA PHE A 43 3.28 -13.12 -9.56
C PHE A 43 3.40 -14.32 -10.52
N ALA A 44 3.54 -14.08 -11.82
CA ALA A 44 3.75 -15.14 -12.80
C ALA A 44 5.10 -15.83 -12.55
N GLN A 45 6.18 -15.07 -12.41
CA GLN A 45 7.49 -15.62 -12.06
C GLN A 45 7.45 -16.46 -10.77
N ALA A 46 6.74 -15.99 -9.75
CA ALA A 46 6.52 -16.77 -8.54
C ALA A 46 5.77 -18.08 -8.80
N ALA A 47 4.70 -18.07 -9.62
CA ALA A 47 3.97 -19.27 -9.98
C ALA A 47 4.86 -20.29 -10.70
N GLY A 48 5.70 -19.86 -11.65
CA GLY A 48 6.66 -20.73 -12.36
C GLY A 48 7.69 -21.36 -11.42
N LEU A 49 8.21 -20.57 -10.48
CA LEU A 49 9.13 -21.07 -9.45
C LEU A 49 8.47 -22.10 -8.53
N ILE A 50 7.26 -21.81 -8.04
CA ILE A 50 6.53 -22.70 -7.15
C ILE A 50 6.18 -24.00 -7.87
N ALA A 51 5.74 -23.94 -9.13
CA ALA A 51 5.46 -25.13 -9.93
C ALA A 51 6.70 -26.04 -10.07
N SER A 52 7.88 -25.45 -10.22
CA SER A 52 9.15 -26.17 -10.31
C SER A 52 9.56 -26.81 -8.98
N GLU A 53 9.47 -26.05 -7.88
CA GLU A 53 10.00 -26.47 -6.58
C GLU A 53 9.06 -27.35 -5.77
N LYS A 54 7.75 -27.15 -5.94
CA LYS A 54 6.70 -27.80 -5.12
C LYS A 54 5.68 -28.61 -5.93
N GLY A 55 5.66 -28.41 -7.25
CA GLY A 55 4.69 -29.06 -8.13
C GLY A 55 3.36 -28.29 -8.25
N THR A 56 2.54 -28.73 -9.21
CA THR A 56 1.27 -28.08 -9.56
C THR A 56 0.11 -28.41 -8.62
N GLU A 57 0.31 -29.37 -7.71
CA GLU A 57 -0.68 -29.77 -6.71
C GLU A 57 -0.59 -28.95 -5.42
N ASP A 58 0.50 -28.20 -5.24
CA ASP A 58 0.78 -27.41 -4.04
C ASP A 58 -0.19 -26.23 -3.90
N LEU A 59 -0.72 -26.03 -2.69
CA LEU A 59 -1.70 -24.97 -2.44
C LEU A 59 -1.13 -23.56 -2.66
N LEU A 60 0.18 -23.35 -2.52
CA LEU A 60 0.82 -22.08 -2.84
C LEU A 60 0.85 -21.83 -4.36
N TYR A 61 0.95 -22.88 -5.17
CA TYR A 61 0.81 -22.76 -6.63
C TYR A 61 -0.62 -22.37 -7.01
N HIS A 62 -1.62 -23.02 -6.40
CA HIS A 62 -3.02 -22.63 -6.58
C HIS A 62 -3.29 -21.19 -6.12
N ALA A 63 -2.67 -20.75 -5.02
CA ALA A 63 -2.76 -19.35 -4.58
C ALA A 63 -2.12 -18.39 -5.60
N ALA A 64 -0.99 -18.77 -6.20
CA ALA A 64 -0.33 -17.97 -7.24
C ALA A 64 -1.18 -17.86 -8.50
N LEU A 65 -1.78 -18.97 -8.97
CA LEU A 65 -2.70 -18.95 -10.11
C LEU A 65 -3.99 -18.15 -9.81
N ARG A 66 -4.52 -18.27 -8.59
CA ARG A 66 -5.67 -17.46 -8.15
C ARG A 66 -5.30 -15.98 -8.12
N ALA A 67 -4.11 -15.63 -7.64
CA ALA A 67 -3.62 -14.26 -7.65
C ALA A 67 -3.48 -13.70 -9.07
N LEU A 68 -2.94 -14.48 -9.99
CA LEU A 68 -2.88 -14.12 -11.41
C LEU A 68 -4.28 -13.88 -12.00
N ALA A 69 -5.24 -14.75 -11.70
CA ALA A 69 -6.62 -14.58 -12.16
C ALA A 69 -7.27 -13.30 -11.63
N GLU A 70 -7.03 -12.99 -10.35
CA GLU A 70 -7.50 -11.76 -9.71
C GLU A 70 -6.80 -10.53 -10.28
N LEU A 71 -5.52 -10.63 -10.63
CA LEU A 71 -4.76 -9.59 -11.34
C LEU A 71 -5.13 -9.46 -12.83
N GLY A 72 -6.06 -10.27 -13.33
CA GLY A 72 -6.58 -10.14 -14.68
C GLY A 72 -6.14 -11.20 -15.66
N ALA A 73 -5.19 -12.07 -15.31
CA ALA A 73 -4.80 -13.18 -16.17
C ALA A 73 -6.01 -14.09 -16.45
N ARG A 74 -6.16 -14.50 -17.70
CA ARG A 74 -7.17 -15.46 -18.16
C ARG A 74 -6.54 -16.72 -18.73
N SER A 75 -5.33 -16.60 -19.23
CA SER A 75 -4.52 -17.71 -19.73
C SER A 75 -3.06 -17.50 -19.37
N VAL A 76 -2.42 -18.56 -18.92
CA VAL A 76 -0.99 -18.61 -18.64
C VAL A 76 -0.35 -19.85 -19.26
N THR A 77 0.93 -19.75 -19.60
CA THR A 77 1.76 -20.90 -19.95
C THR A 77 2.73 -21.14 -18.80
N VAL A 78 2.82 -22.38 -18.31
CA VAL A 78 3.72 -22.77 -17.22
C VAL A 78 4.66 -23.86 -17.68
N ASP A 79 5.95 -23.58 -17.60
CA ASP A 79 7.04 -24.52 -17.80
C ASP A 79 7.79 -24.69 -16.48
N ALA A 80 7.43 -25.74 -15.73
CA ALA A 80 8.05 -26.05 -14.45
C ALA A 80 9.53 -26.44 -14.58
N SER A 81 9.97 -26.94 -15.74
CA SER A 81 11.37 -27.29 -15.98
C SER A 81 12.25 -26.04 -16.10
N GLN A 82 11.70 -24.99 -16.73
CA GLN A 82 12.35 -23.69 -16.90
C GLN A 82 12.04 -22.67 -15.80
N LYS A 83 11.26 -23.06 -14.78
CA LYS A 83 10.77 -22.17 -13.70
C LYS A 83 10.01 -20.96 -14.24
N LEU A 84 9.35 -21.12 -15.38
CA LEU A 84 8.74 -20.02 -16.12
C LEU A 84 7.23 -20.10 -16.07
N CYS A 85 6.59 -18.96 -15.86
CA CYS A 85 5.18 -18.77 -16.14
C CYS A 85 4.98 -17.45 -16.88
N THR A 86 4.24 -17.50 -17.97
CA THR A 86 4.01 -16.37 -18.87
C THR A 86 2.51 -16.11 -18.99
N ILE A 87 2.11 -14.85 -18.86
CA ILE A 87 0.72 -14.43 -19.08
C ILE A 87 0.48 -14.34 -20.59
N VAL A 88 -0.53 -15.05 -21.07
CA VAL A 88 -0.90 -15.13 -22.50
C VAL A 88 -2.08 -14.20 -22.80
N GLU A 89 -3.01 -14.09 -21.86
CA GLU A 89 -4.19 -13.22 -21.99
C GLU A 89 -4.50 -12.56 -20.66
N GLU A 90 -4.77 -11.26 -20.68
CA GLU A 90 -5.04 -10.43 -19.50
C GLU A 90 -6.22 -9.49 -19.76
N ASN A 91 -7.07 -9.31 -18.76
CA ASN A 91 -8.13 -8.32 -18.73
C ASN A 91 -8.02 -7.47 -17.45
N PRO A 92 -8.14 -6.14 -17.53
CA PRO A 92 -8.06 -5.28 -16.36
C PRO A 92 -9.06 -5.67 -15.25
N THR A 93 -8.63 -5.62 -14.00
CA THR A 93 -9.47 -5.83 -12.83
C THR A 93 -9.24 -4.72 -11.79
N PRO A 94 -10.21 -4.48 -10.88
CA PRO A 94 -9.99 -3.56 -9.76
C PRO A 94 -8.79 -3.97 -8.88
N THR A 95 -8.54 -5.28 -8.73
CA THR A 95 -7.37 -5.81 -8.02
C THR A 95 -6.06 -5.40 -8.68
N ALA A 96 -5.98 -5.45 -10.02
CA ALA A 96 -4.80 -5.04 -10.79
C ALA A 96 -4.50 -3.54 -10.69
N ASN A 97 -5.49 -2.72 -10.33
CA ASN A 97 -5.32 -1.29 -10.04
C ASN A 97 -5.03 -1.00 -8.56
N GLY A 98 -5.13 -1.99 -7.68
CA GLY A 98 -5.03 -1.79 -6.24
C GLY A 98 -6.19 -0.97 -5.66
N ASP A 99 -7.38 -1.09 -6.26
CA ASP A 99 -8.56 -0.32 -5.87
C ASP A 99 -9.09 -0.74 -4.49
N ALA A 100 -9.58 0.24 -3.73
CA ALA A 100 -10.18 0.00 -2.41
C ALA A 100 -11.37 -0.98 -2.45
N SER A 101 -12.09 -1.05 -3.58
CA SER A 101 -13.22 -1.96 -3.77
C SER A 101 -12.80 -3.43 -3.82
N ALA A 102 -11.56 -3.72 -4.24
CA ALA A 102 -10.99 -5.06 -4.26
C ALA A 102 -10.60 -5.56 -2.85
N ILE A 103 -10.59 -4.67 -1.84
CA ILE A 103 -10.25 -4.97 -0.44
C ILE A 103 -11.55 -5.09 0.39
N GLY A 104 -12.56 -5.76 -0.15
CA GLY A 104 -13.86 -5.98 0.51
C GLY A 104 -13.80 -7.06 1.61
N PHE A 105 -14.87 -7.16 2.40
CA PHE A 105 -14.97 -8.10 3.53
C PHE A 105 -14.62 -9.55 3.14
N SER A 106 -15.26 -10.09 2.08
CA SER A 106 -15.01 -11.46 1.61
C SER A 106 -13.59 -11.66 1.08
N ALA A 107 -13.00 -10.65 0.44
CA ALA A 107 -11.62 -10.69 -0.04
C ALA A 107 -10.62 -10.68 1.12
N ILE A 108 -10.92 -9.99 2.23
CA ILE A 108 -10.09 -9.95 3.43
C ILE A 108 -10.11 -11.29 4.17
N GLU A 109 -11.28 -11.92 4.28
CA GLU A 109 -11.44 -13.22 4.95
C GLU A 109 -10.79 -14.35 4.15
N SER A 110 -10.94 -14.34 2.83
CA SER A 110 -10.29 -15.32 1.94
C SER A 110 -8.79 -15.09 1.73
N GLY A 111 -8.28 -13.90 2.03
CA GLY A 111 -6.88 -13.49 1.79
C GLY A 111 -6.60 -12.94 0.39
N VAL A 112 -7.58 -12.95 -0.53
CA VAL A 112 -7.43 -12.35 -1.86
C VAL A 112 -7.11 -10.85 -1.79
N ALA A 113 -7.60 -10.15 -0.76
CA ALA A 113 -7.32 -8.73 -0.55
C ALA A 113 -5.82 -8.41 -0.43
N TYR A 114 -4.98 -9.35 -0.01
CA TYR A 114 -3.53 -9.16 0.04
C TYR A 114 -2.93 -8.85 -1.33
N ILE A 115 -3.55 -9.33 -2.42
CA ILE A 115 -3.08 -9.10 -3.79
C ILE A 115 -3.31 -7.63 -4.17
N ALA A 116 -4.55 -7.14 -4.02
CA ALA A 116 -4.88 -5.73 -4.27
C ALA A 116 -4.07 -4.79 -3.36
N ALA A 117 -3.92 -5.16 -2.09
CA ALA A 117 -3.13 -4.40 -1.13
C ALA A 117 -1.65 -4.34 -1.53
N THR A 118 -1.09 -5.43 -2.07
CA THR A 118 0.27 -5.46 -2.62
C THR A 118 0.41 -4.53 -3.82
N VAL A 119 -0.54 -4.57 -4.75
CA VAL A 119 -0.53 -3.67 -5.92
C VAL A 119 -0.52 -2.20 -5.48
N ASN A 120 -1.46 -1.83 -4.61
CA ASN A 120 -1.54 -0.47 -4.09
C ASN A 120 -0.25 -0.07 -3.36
N ALA A 121 0.24 -0.90 -2.44
CA ALA A 121 1.40 -0.61 -1.60
C ALA A 121 2.69 -0.37 -2.39
N PHE A 122 2.86 -0.99 -3.56
CA PHE A 122 4.09 -0.94 -4.36
C PHE A 122 3.97 -0.09 -5.64
N ARG A 123 2.79 0.44 -5.96
CA ARG A 123 2.58 1.33 -7.13
C ARG A 123 2.06 2.71 -6.77
N ARG A 124 1.76 2.95 -5.50
CA ARG A 124 1.31 4.26 -5.05
C ARG A 124 2.41 5.32 -5.14
N THR A 125 1.97 6.53 -5.47
CA THR A 125 2.76 7.75 -5.38
C THR A 125 2.19 8.66 -4.29
N ILE A 126 3.01 9.57 -3.80
CA ILE A 126 2.57 10.68 -2.95
C ILE A 126 3.06 11.98 -3.57
N ARG A 127 2.21 13.00 -3.57
CA ARG A 127 2.58 14.34 -4.01
C ARG A 127 2.99 15.17 -2.80
N VAL A 128 4.18 15.75 -2.86
CA VAL A 128 4.67 16.72 -1.87
C VAL A 128 4.89 18.04 -2.59
N ASN A 129 4.09 19.05 -2.24
CA ASN A 129 3.99 20.30 -3.00
C ASN A 129 3.62 20.02 -4.47
N GLU A 130 4.54 20.30 -5.40
CA GLU A 130 4.38 20.11 -6.84
C GLU A 130 5.07 18.83 -7.35
N GLU A 131 5.83 18.14 -6.51
CA GLU A 131 6.60 16.97 -6.88
C GLU A 131 5.83 15.68 -6.57
N GLU A 132 5.75 14.78 -7.56
CA GLU A 132 5.18 13.46 -7.39
C GLU A 132 6.27 12.42 -7.15
N ILE A 133 6.20 11.76 -6.00
CA ILE A 133 7.24 10.87 -5.50
C ILE A 133 6.73 9.43 -5.57
N ARG A 134 7.50 8.57 -6.23
CA ARG A 134 7.32 7.13 -6.22
C ARG A 134 7.72 6.57 -4.87
N LEU A 135 6.81 5.86 -4.22
CA LEU A 135 7.08 5.29 -2.90
C LEU A 135 7.72 3.91 -3.01
N THR A 136 8.85 3.74 -2.32
CA THR A 136 9.54 2.46 -2.17
C THR A 136 9.57 2.08 -0.70
N ARG A 137 9.20 0.83 -0.41
CA ARG A 137 9.22 0.30 0.96
C ARG A 137 10.66 0.30 1.48
N GLN A 138 10.86 0.86 2.67
CA GLN A 138 12.17 0.91 3.32
C GLN A 138 12.36 -0.28 4.25
N SER A 139 13.60 -0.45 4.75
CA SER A 139 13.90 -1.54 5.67
C SER A 139 13.07 -1.46 6.95
N ARG A 140 12.85 -2.62 7.59
CA ARG A 140 12.14 -2.71 8.87
C ARG A 140 12.77 -1.85 9.95
N GLU A 141 14.10 -1.77 9.98
CA GLU A 141 14.86 -0.97 10.94
C GLU A 141 14.52 0.53 10.81
N ILE A 142 14.54 1.07 9.58
CA ILE A 142 14.17 2.46 9.33
C ILE A 142 12.70 2.68 9.69
N GLY A 143 11.82 1.74 9.35
CA GLY A 143 10.40 1.80 9.71
C GLY A 143 10.17 1.88 11.22
N GLN A 144 10.89 1.09 12.01
CA GLN A 144 10.83 1.13 13.48
C GLN A 144 11.35 2.45 14.03
N LYS A 145 12.46 2.97 13.48
CA LYS A 145 13.03 4.27 13.85
C LYS A 145 12.01 5.40 13.63
N ILE A 146 11.40 5.48 12.44
CA ILE A 146 10.42 6.52 12.13
C ILE A 146 9.16 6.38 13.00
N THR A 147 8.68 5.15 13.22
CA THR A 147 7.53 4.91 14.10
C THR A 147 7.80 5.38 15.53
N GLY A 148 9.00 5.14 16.05
CA GLY A 148 9.44 5.64 17.35
C GLY A 148 9.46 7.17 17.41
N LEU A 149 10.02 7.84 16.39
CA LEU A 149 10.06 9.30 16.30
C LEU A 149 8.66 9.91 16.26
N VAL A 150 7.77 9.38 15.41
CA VAL A 150 6.38 9.85 15.31
C VAL A 150 5.65 9.68 16.63
N THR A 151 5.82 8.53 17.29
CA THR A 151 5.23 8.27 18.60
C THR A 151 5.73 9.25 19.67
N GLN A 152 7.02 9.56 19.66
CA GLN A 152 7.64 10.48 20.63
C GLN A 152 7.14 11.92 20.48
N VAL A 153 6.90 12.39 19.26
CA VAL A 153 6.47 13.79 19.02
C VAL A 153 4.96 13.96 19.03
N ARG A 154 4.19 12.87 18.99
CA ARG A 154 2.73 12.90 18.97
C ARG A 154 2.19 13.49 20.27
N GLN A 155 1.30 14.47 20.13
CA GLN A 155 0.61 15.07 21.27
C GLN A 155 -0.60 14.23 21.69
N VAL A 156 -1.07 14.42 22.92
CA VAL A 156 -2.28 13.76 23.43
C VAL A 156 -3.47 14.15 22.55
N ASN A 157 -4.28 13.16 22.15
CA ASN A 157 -5.42 13.31 21.24
C ASN A 157 -5.08 13.81 19.81
N GLU A 158 -3.80 13.85 19.45
CA GLU A 158 -3.40 14.20 18.09
C GLU A 158 -3.55 12.99 17.13
N PRO A 159 -4.08 13.20 15.92
CA PRO A 159 -4.06 12.18 14.87
C PRO A 159 -2.62 11.83 14.45
N VAL A 160 -2.31 10.55 14.28
CA VAL A 160 -0.95 10.07 13.95
C VAL A 160 -0.39 10.72 12.69
N LEU A 161 -1.23 10.98 11.68
CA LEU A 161 -0.81 11.60 10.43
C LEU A 161 -0.26 13.04 10.64
N ILE A 162 -0.78 13.79 11.62
CA ILE A 162 -0.28 15.14 11.93
C ILE A 162 1.13 15.04 12.53
N ALA A 163 1.33 14.12 13.47
CA ALA A 163 2.65 13.87 14.06
C ALA A 163 3.66 13.41 12.98
N ALA A 164 3.26 12.50 12.09
CA ALA A 164 4.09 12.04 10.97
C ALA A 164 4.45 13.18 10.00
N GLY A 165 3.51 14.06 9.66
CA GLY A 165 3.83 15.23 8.83
C GLY A 165 4.72 16.25 9.53
N ARG A 166 4.64 16.37 10.87
CA ARG A 166 5.59 17.21 11.63
C ARG A 166 7.01 16.65 11.58
N VAL A 167 7.16 15.33 11.66
CA VAL A 167 8.45 14.65 11.45
C VAL A 167 8.97 14.94 10.05
N LEU A 168 8.13 14.80 9.01
CA LEU A 168 8.49 15.15 7.63
C LEU A 168 8.98 16.59 7.50
N GLY A 169 8.19 17.57 7.98
CA GLY A 169 8.57 18.99 7.91
C GLY A 169 9.86 19.30 8.66
N SER A 170 10.11 18.62 9.79
CA SER A 170 11.37 18.76 10.54
C SER A 170 12.57 18.21 9.78
N MET A 171 12.41 17.08 9.09
CA MET A 171 13.45 16.49 8.25
C MET A 171 13.77 17.37 7.03
N MET A 172 12.74 17.89 6.36
CA MET A 172 12.92 18.84 5.24
C MET A 172 13.60 20.12 5.72
N LYS A 173 13.24 20.65 6.89
CA LYS A 173 13.92 21.80 7.50
C LYS A 173 15.39 21.54 7.82
N ALA A 174 15.75 20.29 8.10
CA ALA A 174 17.14 19.88 8.31
C ALA A 174 17.90 19.64 6.99
N GLY A 175 17.30 19.92 5.83
CA GLY A 175 17.94 19.77 4.52
C GLY A 175 17.89 18.34 3.95
N LYS A 176 17.10 17.44 4.54
CA LYS A 176 16.90 16.09 3.97
C LYS A 176 16.04 16.18 2.71
N THR A 177 16.37 15.31 1.76
CA THR A 177 15.76 15.18 0.43
C THR A 177 14.89 13.92 0.35
N PHE A 178 14.19 13.72 -0.78
CA PHE A 178 13.35 12.54 -0.99
C PHE A 178 14.13 11.24 -1.19
N ASP A 179 15.44 11.33 -1.42
CA ASP A 179 16.35 10.18 -1.50
C ASP A 179 16.84 9.74 -0.11
N ASP A 180 16.66 10.56 0.94
CA ASP A 180 17.00 10.19 2.31
C ASP A 180 16.07 9.07 2.81
N PRO A 181 16.59 7.87 3.16
CA PRO A 181 15.74 6.71 3.50
C PRO A 181 14.76 6.95 4.64
N GLU A 182 15.14 7.78 5.62
CA GLU A 182 14.28 8.16 6.75
C GLU A 182 13.15 9.10 6.35
N LEU A 183 13.44 10.08 5.50
CA LEU A 183 12.42 11.00 4.99
C LEU A 183 11.47 10.22 4.08
N HIS A 184 12.02 9.39 3.19
CA HIS A 184 11.24 8.52 2.32
C HIS A 184 10.35 7.57 3.12
N MET A 185 10.84 6.96 4.20
CA MET A 185 10.01 6.13 5.08
C MET A 185 8.88 6.92 5.76
N THR A 186 9.12 8.20 6.08
CA THR A 186 8.06 9.08 6.61
C THR A 186 6.97 9.31 5.57
N LEU A 187 7.33 9.46 4.29
CA LEU A 187 6.37 9.54 3.18
C LEU A 187 5.61 8.22 2.98
N VAL A 188 6.29 7.08 3.08
CA VAL A 188 5.65 5.75 3.07
C VAL A 188 4.63 5.61 4.20
N MET A 189 4.98 6.04 5.42
CA MET A 189 4.07 6.02 6.56
C MET A 189 2.87 6.94 6.38
N LEU A 190 3.07 8.17 5.89
CA LEU A 190 1.97 9.08 5.58
C LEU A 190 1.02 8.48 4.55
N SER A 191 1.57 7.86 3.52
CA SER A 191 0.78 7.14 2.52
C SER A 191 0.05 5.93 3.11
N ASP A 192 0.67 5.17 4.02
CA ASP A 192 -0.01 4.08 4.77
C ASP A 192 -1.18 4.59 5.63
N LEU A 193 -1.16 5.86 6.02
CA LEU A 193 -2.27 6.53 6.73
C LEU A 193 -3.31 7.14 5.77
N GLY A 194 -3.17 6.90 4.46
CA GLY A 194 -4.07 7.39 3.42
C GLY A 194 -3.65 8.71 2.78
N VAL A 195 -2.56 9.34 3.19
CA VAL A 195 -2.18 10.66 2.64
C VAL A 195 -1.64 10.50 1.21
N ARG A 196 -2.25 11.21 0.25
CA ARG A 196 -1.77 11.30 -1.15
C ARG A 196 -1.17 12.64 -1.52
N LEU A 197 -1.50 13.69 -0.78
CA LEU A 197 -1.01 15.03 -1.01
C LEU A 197 -0.57 15.64 0.31
N VAL A 198 0.67 16.11 0.34
CA VAL A 198 1.25 16.91 1.42
C VAL A 198 1.64 18.26 0.85
N ARG A 199 1.32 19.34 1.56
CA ARG A 199 1.87 20.67 1.32
C ARG A 199 2.79 21.04 2.47
N VAL A 200 4.00 21.45 2.17
CA VAL A 200 5.00 21.87 3.17
C VAL A 200 5.63 23.18 2.71
N ASP A 201 5.50 24.22 3.52
CA ASP A 201 6.27 25.46 3.42
C ASP A 201 7.13 25.56 4.68
N VAL A 202 8.41 25.21 4.56
CA VAL A 202 9.35 25.16 5.70
C VAL A 202 9.57 26.55 6.28
N GLU A 203 9.64 27.58 5.43
CA GLU A 203 9.90 28.96 5.83
C GLU A 203 8.71 29.54 6.60
N LYS A 204 7.50 29.32 6.08
CA LYS A 204 6.26 29.77 6.73
C LYS A 204 5.76 28.82 7.81
N GLY A 205 6.42 27.69 8.00
CA GLY A 205 6.04 26.65 8.96
C GLY A 205 4.67 26.03 8.67
N ILE A 206 4.28 25.96 7.39
CA ILE A 206 2.99 25.42 6.96
C ILE A 206 3.18 23.94 6.64
N LEU A 207 2.25 23.13 7.16
CA LEU A 207 2.03 21.76 6.73
C LEU A 207 0.55 21.69 6.31
N GLY A 208 0.22 20.80 5.39
CA GLY A 208 -1.15 20.60 4.93
C GLY A 208 -1.31 19.24 4.28
N PHE A 209 -2.52 18.68 4.35
CA PHE A 209 -2.84 17.41 3.73
C PHE A 209 -4.03 17.57 2.79
N GLY A 210 -4.02 16.85 1.68
CA GLY A 210 -5.22 16.65 0.87
C GLY A 210 -6.21 15.68 1.54
N PRO A 211 -7.34 15.40 0.89
CA PRO A 211 -8.20 14.28 1.26
C PRO A 211 -7.39 12.98 1.34
N LEU A 212 -7.73 12.15 2.32
CA LEU A 212 -7.16 10.83 2.47
C LEU A 212 -7.75 9.89 1.42
N ASP A 213 -6.89 9.03 0.91
CA ASP A 213 -7.19 7.94 0.02
C ASP A 213 -7.47 6.68 0.82
N GLU A 214 -8.70 6.19 0.69
CA GLU A 214 -9.14 4.99 1.38
C GLU A 214 -8.34 3.77 0.95
N GLY A 215 -8.05 3.63 -0.35
CA GLY A 215 -7.31 2.50 -0.92
C GLY A 215 -5.95 2.32 -0.26
N ASN A 216 -5.19 3.42 -0.14
CA ASN A 216 -3.89 3.41 0.52
C ASN A 216 -3.98 2.97 2.00
N ALA A 217 -4.95 3.52 2.74
CA ALA A 217 -5.12 3.20 4.16
C ALA A 217 -5.55 1.75 4.39
N VAL A 218 -6.53 1.26 3.61
CA VAL A 218 -7.01 -0.13 3.76
C VAL A 218 -5.99 -1.14 3.23
N ALA A 219 -5.23 -0.81 2.19
CA ALA A 219 -4.13 -1.65 1.71
C ALA A 219 -3.06 -1.80 2.79
N ALA A 220 -2.64 -0.70 3.43
CA ALA A 220 -1.68 -0.76 4.52
C ALA A 220 -2.19 -1.58 5.71
N ALA A 221 -3.46 -1.36 6.12
CA ALA A 221 -4.09 -2.14 7.18
C ALA A 221 -4.16 -3.64 6.85
N CYS A 222 -4.53 -3.99 5.60
CA CYS A 222 -4.55 -5.37 5.12
C CYS A 222 -3.15 -6.00 5.19
N MET A 223 -2.12 -5.30 4.72
CA MET A 223 -0.72 -5.76 4.77
C MET A 223 -0.19 -5.90 6.21
N GLN A 224 -0.74 -5.17 7.17
CA GLN A 224 -0.44 -5.30 8.60
C GLN A 224 -1.18 -6.48 9.26
N GLY A 225 -2.07 -7.17 8.52
CA GLY A 225 -2.80 -8.33 9.02
C GLY A 225 -4.07 -8.00 9.79
N LEU A 226 -4.61 -6.78 9.65
CA LEU A 226 -5.88 -6.43 10.27
C LEU A 226 -7.02 -7.29 9.68
N ASN A 227 -8.01 -7.61 10.53
CA ASN A 227 -9.19 -8.34 10.10
C ASN A 227 -10.22 -7.42 9.42
N ALA A 228 -11.30 -8.00 8.88
CA ALA A 228 -12.27 -7.24 8.11
C ALA A 228 -13.00 -6.15 8.92
N GLU A 229 -13.29 -6.40 10.20
CA GLU A 229 -13.90 -5.41 11.10
C GLU A 229 -12.97 -4.22 11.33
N GLN A 230 -11.70 -4.49 11.66
CA GLN A 230 -10.68 -3.47 11.86
C GLN A 230 -10.44 -2.65 10.60
N ILE A 231 -10.44 -3.27 9.42
CA ILE A 231 -10.35 -2.55 8.13
C ILE A 231 -11.62 -1.71 7.89
N GLY A 232 -12.80 -2.19 8.31
CA GLY A 232 -14.03 -1.39 8.33
C GLY A 232 -13.91 -0.12 9.17
N GLU A 233 -13.27 -0.20 10.34
CA GLU A 233 -12.97 0.99 11.15
C GLU A 233 -12.00 1.95 10.45
N VAL A 234 -10.99 1.43 9.74
CA VAL A 234 -10.07 2.26 8.94
C VAL A 234 -10.83 3.05 7.89
N ARG A 235 -11.74 2.41 7.13
CA ARG A 235 -12.59 3.09 6.15
C ARG A 235 -13.43 4.18 6.80
N LYS A 236 -14.05 3.88 7.94
CA LYS A 236 -14.86 4.85 8.70
C LYS A 236 -14.03 6.07 9.11
N ARG A 237 -12.83 5.87 9.66
CA ARG A 237 -11.93 6.96 10.08
C ARG A 237 -11.48 7.83 8.90
N VAL A 238 -11.18 7.22 7.75
CA VAL A 238 -10.87 7.94 6.51
C VAL A 238 -12.06 8.79 6.05
N GLY A 239 -13.26 8.22 6.04
CA GLY A 239 -14.50 8.92 5.70
C GLY A 239 -14.78 10.12 6.61
N GLU A 240 -14.68 9.93 7.93
CA GLU A 240 -14.84 11.00 8.92
C GLU A 240 -13.80 12.12 8.76
N TRP A 241 -12.54 11.78 8.46
CA TRP A 241 -11.50 12.76 8.19
C TRP A 241 -11.81 13.59 6.94
N ASN A 242 -12.17 12.91 5.85
CA ASN A 242 -12.47 13.57 4.57
C ASN A 242 -13.69 14.48 4.67
N GLU A 243 -14.71 14.07 5.42
CA GLU A 243 -15.89 14.88 5.66
C GLU A 243 -15.56 16.14 6.48
N LYS A 244 -14.75 16.01 7.54
CA LYS A 244 -14.25 17.17 8.31
C LYS A 244 -13.47 18.14 7.41
N MET A 245 -12.59 17.62 6.56
CA MET A 245 -11.83 18.44 5.59
C MET A 245 -12.74 19.18 4.62
N ARG A 246 -13.79 18.52 4.13
CA ARG A 246 -14.80 19.13 3.24
C ARG A 246 -15.53 20.26 3.97
N GLN A 247 -15.99 20.04 5.19
CA GLN A 247 -16.71 21.06 5.99
C GLN A 247 -15.84 22.30 6.27
N MET A 248 -14.55 22.12 6.57
CA MET A 248 -13.62 23.23 6.75
C MET A 248 -13.44 24.04 5.46
N SER A 249 -13.46 23.39 4.29
CA SER A 249 -13.34 24.06 2.99
C SER A 249 -14.57 24.86 2.58
N THR A 250 -15.78 24.46 2.99
CA THR A 250 -17.03 25.19 2.70
C THR A 250 -17.24 26.40 3.62
N GLN A 251 -16.65 26.41 4.82
CA GLN A 251 -16.75 27.55 5.75
C GLN A 251 -15.76 28.69 5.46
N SER A 252 -14.73 28.44 4.64
CA SER A 252 -13.70 29.43 4.32
C SER A 252 -13.71 29.75 2.83
N ASN A 253 -14.25 30.93 2.45
CA ASN A 253 -14.23 31.45 1.08
C ASN A 253 -12.82 31.95 0.66
N GLN A 254 -11.76 31.26 1.11
CA GLN A 254 -10.35 31.52 0.83
C GLN A 254 -9.62 30.19 0.52
N PRO A 255 -8.61 30.20 -0.38
CA PRO A 255 -7.88 29.00 -0.75
C PRO A 255 -7.21 28.34 0.47
N GLN A 256 -7.52 27.05 0.61
CA GLN A 256 -7.15 26.11 1.68
C GLN A 256 -5.83 26.44 2.41
N ARG A 257 -5.97 27.07 3.58
CA ARG A 257 -4.96 27.07 4.65
C ARG A 257 -5.53 26.29 5.82
N ALA A 258 -5.24 25.00 5.91
CA ALA A 258 -5.42 24.30 7.17
C ALA A 258 -4.43 24.91 8.17
N MET A 259 -4.92 25.58 9.22
CA MET A 259 -4.06 26.02 10.33
C MET A 259 -3.51 24.78 11.02
N ILE A 260 -2.24 24.47 10.75
CA ILE A 260 -1.49 23.45 11.48
C ILE A 260 -0.70 24.12 12.60
N PRO A 261 -0.67 23.56 13.82
CA PRO A 261 0.15 24.09 14.90
C PRO A 261 1.62 24.18 14.48
N SER A 262 2.28 25.26 14.91
CA SER A 262 3.64 25.62 14.55
C SER A 262 4.61 24.44 14.65
N LEU A 263 5.48 24.27 13.65
CA LEU A 263 6.64 23.37 13.71
C LEU A 263 7.45 23.74 14.96
N MET A 264 7.31 22.97 16.04
CA MET A 264 7.95 23.31 17.31
C MET A 264 9.47 23.32 17.13
N GLY A 265 10.07 24.49 17.26
CA GLY A 265 11.50 24.63 17.51
C GLY A 265 11.81 24.03 18.87
N VAL A 266 12.91 23.27 18.94
CA VAL A 266 13.53 22.87 20.19
C VAL A 266 13.66 24.11 21.06
N ARG A 267 12.98 24.14 22.21
CA ARG A 267 13.24 25.12 23.27
C ARG A 267 14.73 25.00 23.60
N ARG A 268 15.55 25.95 23.14
CA ARG A 268 16.89 26.16 23.72
C ARG A 268 16.65 26.53 25.17
N ARG A 269 16.93 25.59 26.07
CA ARG A 269 17.14 25.91 27.48
C ARG A 269 18.52 26.54 27.59
N ARG A 270 18.49 27.80 28.05
CA ARG A 270 19.55 28.71 28.52
C ARG A 270 19.82 29.85 27.56
#